data_AF-A0A1D7YQ08-F1
#
_entry.id   AF-A0A1D7YQ08-F1
#
_cell.length_a   1.000
_cell.length_b   1.000
_cell.length_c   1.000
_cell.angle_alpha   90.00
_cell.angle_beta   90.00
_cell.angle_gamma   90.00
#
_symmetry.space_group_name_H-M   'P 1'
#
loop_
_entity.id
_entity.type
_entity.pdbx_description
1 polymer ?
#
loop_
_entity_poly.entity_id
_entity_poly.type
_entity_poly.pdbx_seq_one_letter_code
_entity_poly.pdbx_strand_id
1 'polypeptide(L)'
;MKVDLTKQNYTANWRANYQQNQTAQAAQPQFKGGLSYSERIAESLPHAKTIKAMKSLEWLKGEIGGILITAFGTGLVAPIFIGYNPFVKAPKNATPEQKKENENTKLYTAMRQPISAALAIVFQASVQKYIDKGLDKVFNNPKISKYARTNLDQQELNTKTYIQSKVKKAMKKDGETKPSLIKSLFSKEAKAQRKAYVENFNAKVANIQNEQIDNIARKFQETGKINIGERYLGWQSTSKLVNDQIDSYIQDARALQKTPEKIAKYINRAELLTKNEAGIRNVFGQISEQNVTSDVQKLLAKESNPDIKTLLQEILNKPEDLRYSRVQRTLQRIDCIKTMCGGNFTRDKYKNALVERNGILADRIVELTGAKLDTKTADQKAVKEAIEKIAQQCSFKDVEGSIQRSVLCDTDTFGKDLSKITKKVYKDITKGYKKLVENNYKSWNQFTKIGVGVFITLPITCTALNWVYPRFMDIFFPSLSGADEKKPEQAQKIGGNK
;
A
#
# COMPACT_ATOMS: atom_id res chain seq x y z
N MET A 1 -15.66 -1.52 63.83
CA MET A 1 -16.67 -0.90 62.94
C MET A 1 -16.50 -1.54 61.57
N LYS A 2 -17.50 -2.30 61.10
CA LYS A 2 -17.48 -3.03 59.83
C LYS A 2 -17.63 -2.04 58.67
N VAL A 3 -16.75 -2.10 57.68
CA VAL A 3 -16.92 -1.37 56.41
C VAL A 3 -17.53 -2.34 55.41
N ASP A 4 -18.73 -1.99 54.97
CA ASP A 4 -19.57 -2.75 54.06
C ASP A 4 -19.07 -2.60 52.62
N LEU A 5 -18.72 -3.71 51.97
CA LEU A 5 -18.33 -3.77 50.56
C LEU A 5 -19.57 -4.07 49.72
N THR A 6 -20.34 -3.02 49.40
CA THR A 6 -21.42 -3.15 48.42
C THR A 6 -20.86 -3.33 47.02
N LYS A 7 -20.99 -4.57 46.52
CA LYS A 7 -20.84 -5.00 45.13
C LYS A 7 -21.60 -4.07 44.18
N GLN A 8 -20.90 -3.15 43.51
CA GLN A 8 -21.47 -2.44 42.36
C GLN A 8 -21.50 -3.37 41.14
N ASN A 9 -22.67 -3.50 40.53
CA ASN A 9 -22.96 -4.34 39.37
C ASN A 9 -22.19 -3.88 38.11
N TYR A 10 -21.03 -4.49 37.84
CA TYR A 10 -20.21 -4.24 36.65
C TYR A 10 -20.81 -4.75 35.32
N THR A 11 -22.00 -5.38 35.34
CA THR A 11 -22.66 -5.93 34.15
C THR A 11 -23.56 -4.93 33.40
N ALA A 12 -23.98 -3.83 34.03
CA ALA A 12 -24.90 -2.86 33.43
C ALA A 12 -24.21 -1.89 32.45
N ASN A 13 -22.96 -1.48 32.73
CA ASN A 13 -22.25 -0.47 31.92
C ASN A 13 -21.72 -0.98 30.56
N TRP A 14 -21.64 -2.29 30.36
CA TRP A 14 -21.20 -2.87 29.08
C TRP A 14 -22.26 -2.80 27.97
N ARG A 15 -23.56 -2.67 28.33
CA ARG A 15 -24.65 -2.51 27.34
C ARG A 15 -24.87 -1.06 26.92
N ALA A 16 -24.64 -0.09 27.79
CA ALA A 16 -24.89 1.32 27.51
C ALA A 16 -23.95 1.91 26.44
N ASN A 17 -22.67 1.50 26.42
CA ASN A 17 -21.71 1.99 25.42
C ASN A 17 -21.91 1.43 23.99
N TYR A 18 -22.81 0.45 23.81
CA TYR A 18 -23.16 -0.07 22.47
C TYR A 18 -24.44 0.55 21.88
N GLN A 19 -25.22 1.30 22.67
CA GLN A 19 -26.53 1.84 22.22
C GLN A 19 -26.57 3.36 22.01
N GLN A 20 -25.49 4.11 22.24
CA GLN A 20 -25.51 5.59 22.19
C GLN A 20 -24.78 6.20 20.97
N ASN A 21 -24.91 5.59 19.80
CA ASN A 21 -24.54 6.19 18.50
C ASN A 21 -25.51 5.79 17.37
N GLN A 22 -26.81 5.85 17.66
CA GLN A 22 -27.85 5.87 16.62
C GLN A 22 -28.79 7.05 16.89
N THR A 23 -28.29 8.27 16.75
CA THR A 23 -29.15 9.41 16.46
C THR A 23 -29.49 9.37 14.98
N ALA A 24 -30.76 9.09 14.70
CA ALA A 24 -31.36 9.15 13.38
C ALA A 24 -31.18 10.55 12.78
N GLN A 25 -30.32 10.65 11.76
CA GLN A 25 -30.39 11.76 10.80
C GLN A 25 -31.41 11.36 9.73
N ALA A 26 -32.42 12.22 9.57
CA ALA A 26 -33.47 12.11 8.57
C ALA A 26 -32.86 11.79 7.19
N ALA A 27 -33.39 10.73 6.58
CA ALA A 27 -33.02 10.26 5.26
C ALA A 27 -33.34 11.33 4.20
N GLN A 28 -32.35 12.16 3.88
CA GLN A 28 -32.25 12.80 2.57
C GLN A 28 -31.95 11.68 1.56
N PRO A 29 -32.66 11.58 0.42
CA PRO A 29 -32.47 10.50 -0.53
C PRO A 29 -31.03 10.51 -1.08
N GLN A 30 -30.18 9.65 -0.52
CA GLN A 30 -28.87 9.32 -1.08
C GLN A 30 -29.09 8.59 -2.40
N PHE A 31 -28.71 9.23 -3.49
CA PHE A 31 -28.56 8.61 -4.80
C PHE A 31 -27.60 7.42 -4.65
N LYS A 32 -28.15 6.20 -4.63
CA LYS A 32 -27.37 4.96 -4.60
C LYS A 32 -26.45 4.95 -5.81
N GLY A 33 -25.14 4.97 -5.55
CA GLY A 33 -24.09 4.97 -6.55
C GLY A 33 -24.26 3.85 -7.57
N GLY A 34 -24.76 4.21 -8.75
CA GLY A 34 -24.42 3.49 -9.96
C GLY A 34 -22.94 3.68 -10.24
N LEU A 35 -22.28 2.62 -10.68
CA LEU A 35 -20.95 2.63 -11.30
C LEU A 35 -20.67 3.97 -12.01
N SER A 36 -19.48 4.53 -11.81
CA SER A 36 -19.08 5.73 -12.54
C SER A 36 -19.30 5.51 -14.03
N TYR A 37 -19.73 6.53 -14.77
CA TYR A 37 -20.02 6.44 -16.21
C TYR A 37 -18.87 5.78 -16.99
N SER A 38 -17.62 5.99 -16.54
CA SER A 38 -16.40 5.34 -17.00
C SER A 38 -16.32 3.82 -16.72
N GLU A 39 -16.79 3.34 -15.57
CA GLU A 39 -16.80 1.90 -15.23
C GLU A 39 -17.86 1.13 -16.02
N ARG A 40 -19.03 1.74 -16.26
CA ARG A 40 -20.06 1.14 -17.12
C ARG A 40 -19.57 0.95 -18.56
N ILE A 41 -18.82 1.93 -19.07
CA ILE A 41 -18.19 1.85 -20.41
C ILE A 41 -17.06 0.82 -20.42
N ALA A 42 -16.26 0.74 -19.37
CA ALA A 42 -15.17 -0.24 -19.27
C ALA A 42 -15.66 -1.69 -19.16
N GLU A 43 -16.80 -1.94 -18.52
CA GLU A 43 -17.42 -3.26 -18.40
C GLU A 43 -18.21 -3.69 -19.64
N SER A 44 -18.65 -2.74 -20.48
CA SER A 44 -19.33 -3.04 -21.76
C SER A 44 -18.38 -3.35 -22.93
N LEU A 45 -17.06 -3.33 -22.72
CA LEU A 45 -16.07 -3.62 -23.75
C LEU A 45 -15.90 -5.14 -23.97
N PRO A 46 -15.76 -5.64 -25.21
CA PRO A 46 -15.61 -7.07 -25.54
C PRO A 46 -14.36 -7.74 -24.95
N HIS A 47 -13.47 -6.96 -24.32
CA HIS A 47 -12.23 -7.43 -23.68
C HIS A 47 -12.06 -6.91 -22.23
N ALA A 48 -13.16 -6.60 -21.53
CA ALA A 48 -13.14 -6.13 -20.14
C ALA A 48 -12.38 -7.08 -19.18
N LYS A 49 -12.40 -8.39 -19.44
CA LYS A 49 -11.64 -9.40 -18.68
C LYS A 49 -10.12 -9.27 -18.86
N THR A 50 -9.65 -8.96 -20.07
CA THR A 50 -8.23 -8.74 -20.38
C THR A 50 -7.72 -7.42 -19.79
N ILE A 51 -8.56 -6.37 -19.75
CA ILE A 51 -8.26 -5.09 -19.07
C ILE A 51 -8.20 -5.29 -17.54
N LYS A 52 -9.10 -6.10 -16.95
CA LYS A 52 -9.04 -6.51 -15.54
C LYS A 52 -7.78 -7.34 -15.23
N ALA A 53 -7.38 -8.26 -16.13
CA ALA A 53 -6.18 -9.08 -16.00
C ALA A 53 -4.87 -8.27 -16.18
N MET A 54 -4.87 -7.22 -16.99
CA MET A 54 -3.72 -6.29 -17.07
C MET A 54 -3.62 -5.43 -15.80
N LYS A 55 -4.73 -4.95 -15.23
CA LYS A 55 -4.74 -4.24 -13.94
C LYS A 55 -4.21 -5.08 -12.76
N SER A 56 -4.27 -6.42 -12.83
CA SER A 56 -3.79 -7.29 -11.75
C SER A 56 -2.28 -7.56 -11.78
N LEU A 57 -1.58 -7.22 -12.86
CA LEU A 57 -0.12 -7.35 -12.96
C LEU A 57 0.58 -6.26 -12.12
N GLU A 58 1.40 -6.67 -11.14
CA GLU A 58 2.07 -5.76 -10.19
C GLU A 58 2.95 -4.69 -10.85
N TRP A 59 3.54 -4.95 -12.02
CA TRP A 59 4.36 -3.97 -12.73
C TRP A 59 3.54 -2.86 -13.43
N LEU A 60 2.21 -3.05 -13.55
CA LEU A 60 1.24 -2.04 -13.99
C LEU A 60 0.59 -1.30 -12.81
N LYS A 61 0.97 -1.59 -11.56
CA LYS A 61 0.52 -0.83 -10.39
C LYS A 61 1.38 0.43 -10.23
N GLY A 62 0.94 1.51 -10.89
CA GLY A 62 1.55 2.83 -10.83
C GLY A 62 1.06 3.71 -11.98
N GLU A 63 1.46 4.98 -11.99
CA GLU A 63 1.05 5.95 -13.02
C GLU A 63 1.52 5.57 -14.43
N ILE A 64 2.71 4.96 -14.56
CA ILE A 64 3.20 4.42 -15.85
C ILE A 64 2.29 3.29 -16.33
N GLY A 65 1.75 2.47 -15.42
CA GLY A 65 0.76 1.46 -15.77
C GLY A 65 -0.58 2.07 -16.20
N GLY A 66 -1.02 3.16 -15.57
CA GLY A 66 -2.18 3.94 -16.01
C GLY A 66 -2.01 4.57 -17.39
N ILE A 67 -0.82 5.13 -17.68
CA ILE A 67 -0.45 5.66 -18.99
C ILE A 67 -0.43 4.54 -20.05
N LEU A 68 0.18 3.39 -19.72
CA LEU A 68 0.19 2.23 -20.61
C LEU A 68 -1.22 1.71 -20.86
N ILE A 69 -2.07 1.55 -19.84
CA ILE A 69 -3.47 1.10 -19.99
C ILE A 69 -4.27 2.09 -20.85
N THR A 70 -4.08 3.39 -20.64
CA THR A 70 -4.75 4.44 -21.43
C THR A 70 -4.26 4.40 -22.89
N ALA A 71 -2.96 4.29 -23.11
CA ALA A 71 -2.37 4.17 -24.44
C ALA A 71 -2.76 2.86 -25.14
N PHE A 72 -2.95 1.76 -24.41
CA PHE A 72 -3.54 0.51 -24.94
C PHE A 72 -5.00 0.71 -25.32
N GLY A 73 -5.80 1.42 -24.50
CA GLY A 73 -7.18 1.79 -24.83
C GLY A 73 -7.27 2.66 -26.08
N THR A 74 -6.49 3.74 -26.14
CA THR A 74 -6.43 4.64 -27.29
C THR A 74 -5.83 3.97 -28.53
N GLY A 75 -4.80 3.14 -28.38
CA GLY A 75 -4.09 2.53 -29.51
C GLY A 75 -4.74 1.28 -30.08
N LEU A 76 -5.52 0.52 -29.31
CA LEU A 76 -6.15 -0.73 -29.77
C LEU A 76 -7.68 -0.66 -29.82
N VAL A 77 -8.33 0.03 -28.87
CA VAL A 77 -9.81 0.03 -28.78
C VAL A 77 -10.41 1.17 -29.60
N ALA A 78 -9.85 2.39 -29.55
CA ALA A 78 -10.39 3.53 -30.30
C ALA A 78 -10.38 3.37 -31.83
N PRO A 79 -9.36 2.76 -32.48
CA PRO A 79 -9.38 2.50 -33.93
C PRO A 79 -10.54 1.61 -34.37
N ILE A 80 -10.95 0.66 -33.52
CA ILE A 80 -12.06 -0.25 -33.79
C ILE A 80 -13.37 0.57 -33.83
N PHE A 81 -13.62 1.42 -32.84
CA PHE A 81 -14.83 2.26 -32.83
C PHE A 81 -14.83 3.35 -33.92
N ILE A 82 -13.66 3.86 -34.33
CA ILE A 82 -13.52 4.86 -35.41
C ILE A 82 -13.72 4.20 -36.78
N GLY A 83 -13.11 3.03 -37.01
CA GLY A 83 -13.27 2.25 -38.24
C GLY A 83 -14.71 1.75 -38.43
N TYR A 84 -15.38 1.37 -37.35
CA TYR A 84 -16.77 0.89 -37.34
C TYR A 84 -17.81 1.96 -36.95
N ASN A 85 -17.47 3.26 -37.01
CA ASN A 85 -18.38 4.33 -36.59
C ASN A 85 -19.66 4.39 -37.46
N PRO A 86 -20.86 4.13 -36.90
CA PRO A 86 -22.11 4.09 -37.66
C PRO A 86 -22.67 5.48 -38.03
N PHE A 87 -22.10 6.56 -37.49
CA PHE A 87 -22.60 7.94 -37.69
C PHE A 87 -21.90 8.70 -38.82
N VAL A 88 -20.72 8.26 -39.26
CA VAL A 88 -20.04 8.81 -40.44
C VAL A 88 -20.48 7.97 -41.64
N LYS A 89 -21.49 8.40 -42.38
CA LYS A 89 -22.00 7.70 -43.57
C LYS A 89 -21.60 8.45 -44.83
N ALA A 90 -21.35 7.73 -45.92
CA ALA A 90 -21.28 8.37 -47.23
C ALA A 90 -22.64 9.04 -47.55
N PRO A 91 -22.66 10.15 -48.30
CA PRO A 91 -23.90 10.77 -48.78
C PRO A 91 -24.84 9.72 -49.39
N LYS A 92 -26.16 9.88 -49.24
CA LYS A 92 -27.15 8.87 -49.66
C LYS A 92 -27.04 8.49 -51.16
N ASN A 93 -26.49 9.36 -51.98
CA ASN A 93 -26.31 9.19 -53.43
C ASN A 93 -24.84 9.05 -53.85
N ALA A 94 -23.96 8.67 -52.92
CA ALA A 94 -22.51 8.61 -53.17
C ALA A 94 -22.15 7.55 -54.22
N THR A 95 -21.31 7.93 -55.17
CA THR A 95 -20.71 7.00 -56.15
C THR A 95 -19.85 5.94 -55.42
N PRO A 96 -19.56 4.79 -56.06
CA PRO A 96 -18.70 3.76 -55.47
C PRO A 96 -17.34 4.30 -55.00
N GLU A 97 -16.79 5.29 -55.70
CA GLU A 97 -15.54 5.97 -55.39
C GLU A 97 -15.64 6.82 -54.12
N GLN A 98 -16.72 7.59 -53.95
CA GLN A 98 -16.97 8.41 -52.75
C GLN A 98 -17.22 7.56 -51.49
N LYS A 99 -17.78 6.36 -51.66
CA LYS A 99 -17.93 5.39 -50.55
C LYS A 99 -16.55 4.87 -50.11
N LYS A 100 -15.67 4.55 -51.07
CA LYS A 100 -14.30 4.09 -50.84
C LYS A 100 -13.42 5.18 -50.22
N GLU A 101 -13.57 6.43 -50.66
CA GLU A 101 -12.85 7.59 -50.09
C GLU A 101 -13.22 7.83 -48.62
N ASN A 102 -14.50 7.68 -48.27
CA ASN A 102 -14.97 7.83 -46.89
C ASN A 102 -14.48 6.69 -45.99
N GLU A 103 -14.42 5.45 -46.50
CA GLU A 103 -13.82 4.31 -45.80
C GLU A 103 -12.31 4.48 -45.61
N ASN A 104 -11.59 4.95 -46.63
CA ASN A 104 -10.17 5.25 -46.56
C ASN A 104 -9.87 6.38 -45.56
N THR A 105 -10.70 7.42 -45.51
CA THR A 105 -10.57 8.53 -44.54
C THR A 105 -10.81 8.07 -43.10
N LYS A 106 -11.75 7.15 -42.88
CA LYS A 106 -11.97 6.52 -41.57
C LYS A 106 -10.77 5.67 -41.15
N LEU A 107 -10.24 4.85 -42.07
CA LEU A 107 -9.10 3.99 -41.80
C LEU A 107 -7.82 4.80 -41.56
N TYR A 108 -7.61 5.87 -42.34
CA TYR A 108 -6.58 6.88 -42.12
C TYR A 108 -6.68 7.41 -40.70
N THR A 109 -7.83 7.98 -40.32
CA THR A 109 -8.07 8.55 -38.98
C THR A 109 -7.91 7.52 -37.85
N ALA A 110 -8.31 6.27 -38.07
CA ALA A 110 -8.16 5.18 -37.11
C ALA A 110 -6.68 4.87 -36.83
N MET A 111 -5.82 4.90 -37.86
CA MET A 111 -4.37 4.68 -37.74
C MET A 111 -3.63 5.79 -36.99
N ARG A 112 -4.22 6.99 -36.85
CA ARG A 112 -3.64 8.09 -36.06
C ARG A 112 -3.56 7.73 -34.58
N GLN A 113 -4.51 6.96 -34.08
CA GLN A 113 -4.62 6.62 -32.66
C GLN A 113 -3.49 5.70 -32.15
N PRO A 114 -3.12 4.57 -32.79
CA PRO A 114 -1.98 3.75 -32.35
C PRO A 114 -0.64 4.51 -32.42
N ILE A 115 -0.45 5.36 -33.44
CA ILE A 115 0.77 6.16 -33.59
C ILE A 115 0.84 7.24 -32.51
N SER A 116 -0.29 7.90 -32.20
CA SER A 116 -0.38 8.86 -31.10
C SER A 116 -0.14 8.22 -29.74
N ALA A 117 -0.64 7.00 -29.52
CA ALA A 117 -0.42 6.24 -28.30
C ALA A 117 1.05 5.84 -28.11
N ALA A 118 1.71 5.38 -29.17
CA ALA A 118 3.13 5.04 -29.15
C ALA A 118 4.01 6.28 -28.86
N LEU A 119 3.73 7.40 -29.54
CA LEU A 119 4.43 8.67 -29.30
C LEU A 119 4.17 9.19 -27.88
N ALA A 120 2.93 9.11 -27.39
CA ALA A 120 2.59 9.49 -26.04
C ALA A 120 3.34 8.65 -25.00
N ILE A 121 3.43 7.32 -25.16
CA ILE A 121 4.22 6.47 -24.26
C ILE A 121 5.69 6.90 -24.26
N VAL A 122 6.29 7.10 -25.43
CA VAL A 122 7.71 7.45 -25.54
C VAL A 122 7.99 8.82 -24.93
N PHE A 123 7.19 9.83 -25.23
CA PHE A 123 7.35 11.19 -24.70
C PHE A 123 6.99 11.28 -23.22
N GLN A 124 5.86 10.70 -22.79
CA GLN A 124 5.46 10.73 -21.39
C GLN A 124 6.44 9.93 -20.52
N ALA A 125 6.88 8.74 -20.92
CA ALA A 125 7.85 7.96 -20.15
C ALA A 125 9.23 8.64 -20.07
N SER A 126 9.68 9.29 -21.16
CA SER A 126 10.96 9.99 -21.19
C SER A 126 10.93 11.28 -20.36
N VAL A 127 9.91 12.12 -20.52
CA VAL A 127 9.78 13.40 -19.78
C VAL A 127 9.48 13.15 -18.30
N GLN A 128 8.59 12.21 -17.96
CA GLN A 128 8.21 11.90 -16.58
C GLN A 128 9.40 11.47 -15.72
N LYS A 129 10.36 10.74 -16.30
CA LYS A 129 11.61 10.38 -15.62
C LYS A 129 12.46 11.59 -15.21
N TYR A 130 12.48 12.66 -16.02
CA TYR A 130 13.20 13.89 -15.68
C TYR A 130 12.44 14.73 -14.66
N ILE A 131 11.11 14.77 -14.75
CA ILE A 131 10.24 15.39 -13.73
C ILE A 131 10.47 14.71 -12.38
N ASP A 132 10.32 13.38 -12.30
CA ASP A 132 10.48 12.63 -11.05
C ASP A 132 11.87 12.84 -10.44
N LYS A 133 12.94 12.86 -11.25
CA LYS A 133 14.30 13.20 -10.79
C LYS A 133 14.43 14.63 -10.30
N GLY A 134 13.80 15.58 -10.99
CA GLY A 134 13.80 16.99 -10.62
C GLY A 134 13.09 17.20 -9.29
N LEU A 135 11.91 16.64 -9.13
CA LEU A 135 11.11 16.71 -7.91
C LEU A 135 11.81 16.00 -6.76
N ASP A 136 12.34 14.79 -6.97
CA ASP A 136 13.14 14.11 -5.96
C ASP A 136 14.32 15.00 -5.52
N LYS A 137 14.99 15.70 -6.45
CA LYS A 137 16.08 16.63 -6.07
C LYS A 137 15.58 17.85 -5.30
N VAL A 138 14.42 18.40 -5.64
CA VAL A 138 13.84 19.57 -4.96
C VAL A 138 13.46 19.24 -3.52
N PHE A 139 12.75 18.14 -3.29
CA PHE A 139 12.22 17.82 -1.96
C PHE A 139 13.19 17.04 -1.07
N ASN A 140 14.16 16.31 -1.61
CA ASN A 140 15.10 15.52 -0.80
C ASN A 140 16.45 16.23 -0.54
N ASN A 141 16.79 17.30 -1.27
CA ASN A 141 18.06 18.00 -1.09
C ASN A 141 17.93 19.13 -0.05
N PRO A 142 18.68 19.12 1.06
CA PRO A 142 18.60 20.16 2.10
C PRO A 142 18.76 21.58 1.56
N LYS A 143 19.59 21.79 0.53
CA LYS A 143 19.85 23.12 -0.05
C LYS A 143 18.61 23.75 -0.70
N ILE A 144 17.67 22.92 -1.17
CA ILE A 144 16.51 23.34 -1.98
C ILE A 144 15.21 23.12 -1.20
N SER A 145 15.07 21.96 -0.56
CA SER A 145 13.89 21.53 0.19
C SER A 145 13.52 22.47 1.35
N LYS A 146 14.47 23.24 1.89
CA LYS A 146 14.22 24.27 2.91
C LYS A 146 13.18 25.33 2.49
N TYR A 147 12.97 25.52 1.19
CA TYR A 147 11.94 26.43 0.66
C TYR A 147 10.59 25.75 0.41
N ALA A 148 10.53 24.41 0.43
CA ALA A 148 9.28 23.68 0.34
C ALA A 148 8.48 23.80 1.65
N ARG A 149 7.15 23.60 1.58
CA ARG A 149 6.33 23.47 2.78
C ARG A 149 6.85 22.28 3.61
N THR A 150 6.85 22.42 4.94
CA THR A 150 7.36 21.39 5.87
C THR A 150 6.71 20.02 5.69
N ASN A 151 5.43 20.00 5.31
CA ASN A 151 4.67 18.77 5.05
C ASN A 151 4.97 18.12 3.68
N LEU A 152 5.84 18.71 2.87
CA LEU A 152 6.34 18.21 1.58
C LEU A 152 7.86 17.98 1.59
N ASP A 153 8.57 18.54 2.57
CA ASP A 153 10.02 18.46 2.71
C ASP A 153 10.45 17.04 3.10
N GLN A 154 11.30 16.43 2.25
CA GLN A 154 11.77 15.06 2.37
C GLN A 154 13.26 15.00 2.72
N GLN A 155 13.87 16.08 3.21
CA GLN A 155 15.31 16.08 3.46
C GLN A 155 15.73 15.09 4.56
N GLU A 156 14.93 14.95 5.61
CA GLU A 156 15.16 14.02 6.73
C GLU A 156 14.59 12.62 6.44
N LEU A 157 13.47 12.55 5.71
CA LEU A 157 12.80 11.30 5.30
C LEU A 157 12.79 11.22 3.78
N ASN A 158 13.85 10.66 3.20
CA ASN A 158 13.96 10.67 1.76
C ASN A 158 12.94 9.73 1.07
N THR A 159 12.52 10.09 -0.14
CA THR A 159 11.69 9.23 -0.99
C THR A 159 12.40 7.90 -1.21
N LYS A 160 11.62 6.82 -1.28
CA LYS A 160 12.16 5.49 -1.61
C LYS A 160 12.95 5.52 -2.93
N THR A 161 12.48 6.25 -3.93
CA THR A 161 13.14 6.41 -5.24
C THR A 161 14.49 7.12 -5.13
N TYR A 162 14.59 8.16 -4.30
CA TYR A 162 15.83 8.88 -4.07
C TYR A 162 16.87 8.00 -3.35
N ILE A 163 16.46 7.26 -2.30
CA ILE A 163 17.32 6.30 -1.60
C ILE A 163 17.78 5.19 -2.55
N GLN A 164 16.85 4.61 -3.33
CA GLN A 164 17.16 3.60 -4.35
C GLN A 164 18.20 4.11 -5.36
N SER A 165 18.11 5.38 -5.77
CA SER A 165 19.09 6.00 -6.69
C SER A 165 20.46 6.12 -6.04
N LYS A 166 20.54 6.52 -4.76
CA LYS A 166 21.79 6.60 -4.00
C LYS A 166 22.42 5.22 -3.79
N VAL A 167 21.65 4.25 -3.30
CA VAL A 167 22.10 2.86 -3.08
C VAL A 167 22.58 2.25 -4.39
N LYS A 168 21.84 2.41 -5.49
CA LYS A 168 22.25 1.90 -6.80
C LYS A 168 23.58 2.49 -7.27
N LYS A 169 23.80 3.79 -7.04
CA LYS A 169 25.07 4.45 -7.37
C LYS A 169 26.22 3.95 -6.50
N ALA A 170 25.98 3.74 -5.19
CA ALA A 170 26.98 3.20 -4.27
C ALA A 170 27.37 1.77 -4.66
N MET A 171 26.39 0.85 -4.78
CA MET A 171 26.62 -0.53 -5.20
C MET A 171 27.36 -0.62 -6.54
N LYS A 172 27.03 0.24 -7.51
CA LYS A 172 27.75 0.28 -8.80
C LYS A 172 29.23 0.70 -8.64
N LYS A 173 29.54 1.62 -7.72
CA LYS A 173 30.93 2.00 -7.42
C LYS A 173 31.70 0.84 -6.78
N ASP A 174 31.00 0.02 -6.01
CA ASP A 174 31.56 -1.17 -5.33
C ASP A 174 31.63 -2.40 -6.27
N GLY A 175 31.38 -2.23 -7.57
CA GLY A 175 31.38 -3.32 -8.57
C GLY A 175 30.12 -4.20 -8.56
N GLU A 176 29.20 -3.99 -7.62
CA GLU A 176 27.93 -4.72 -7.53
C GLU A 176 26.92 -4.22 -8.58
N THR A 177 26.88 -4.88 -9.74
CA THR A 177 25.95 -4.56 -10.81
C THR A 177 24.80 -5.56 -10.89
N LYS A 178 23.60 -5.06 -11.22
CA LYS A 178 22.41 -5.89 -11.37
C LYS A 178 22.59 -6.86 -12.56
N PRO A 179 22.54 -8.20 -12.36
CA PRO A 179 22.73 -9.16 -13.45
C PRO A 179 21.71 -8.99 -14.58
N SER A 180 22.08 -9.36 -15.82
CA SER A 180 21.20 -9.21 -17.01
C SER A 180 19.89 -9.98 -16.86
N LEU A 181 18.78 -9.32 -17.22
CA LEU A 181 17.46 -9.96 -17.24
C LEU A 181 17.41 -11.11 -18.25
N ILE A 182 17.95 -10.91 -19.45
CA ILE A 182 17.97 -11.91 -20.51
C ILE A 182 18.72 -13.16 -20.04
N LYS A 183 19.91 -13.00 -19.44
CA LYS A 183 20.67 -14.13 -18.88
C LYS A 183 19.90 -14.86 -17.78
N SER A 184 19.16 -14.15 -16.93
CA SER A 184 18.36 -14.76 -15.85
C SER A 184 17.13 -15.54 -16.31
N LEU A 185 16.67 -15.34 -17.56
CA LEU A 185 15.59 -16.14 -18.14
C LEU A 185 16.07 -17.54 -18.55
N PHE A 186 17.36 -17.67 -18.88
CA PHE A 186 17.92 -18.90 -19.42
C PHE A 186 18.94 -19.60 -18.50
N SER A 187 19.30 -19.00 -17.36
CA SER A 187 20.25 -19.57 -16.39
C SER A 187 19.72 -19.52 -14.95
N LYS A 188 19.71 -20.69 -14.27
CA LYS A 188 19.37 -20.82 -12.85
C LYS A 188 20.32 -20.03 -11.95
N GLU A 189 21.61 -20.05 -12.27
CA GLU A 189 22.64 -19.31 -11.55
C GLU A 189 22.42 -17.80 -11.68
N ALA A 190 22.22 -17.29 -12.90
CA ALA A 190 21.95 -15.88 -13.14
C ALA A 190 20.64 -15.42 -12.47
N LYS A 191 19.64 -16.30 -12.39
CA LYS A 191 18.40 -16.05 -11.64
C LYS A 191 18.65 -15.93 -10.14
N ALA A 192 19.46 -16.82 -9.55
CA ALA A 192 19.83 -16.79 -8.14
C ALA A 192 20.65 -15.54 -7.79
N GLN A 193 21.68 -15.21 -8.60
CA GLN A 193 22.49 -13.99 -8.44
C GLN A 193 21.63 -12.73 -8.52
N ARG A 194 20.66 -12.68 -9.46
CA ARG A 194 19.74 -11.55 -9.59
C ARG A 194 18.83 -11.44 -8.37
N LYS A 195 18.34 -12.56 -7.82
CA LYS A 195 17.53 -12.58 -6.59
C LYS A 195 18.35 -12.03 -5.41
N ALA A 196 19.55 -12.55 -5.19
CA ALA A 196 20.45 -12.10 -4.13
C ALA A 196 20.78 -10.60 -4.24
N TYR A 197 21.06 -10.11 -5.46
CA TYR A 197 21.26 -8.67 -5.69
C TYR A 197 20.03 -7.84 -5.27
N VAL A 198 18.82 -8.28 -5.66
CA VAL A 198 17.58 -7.57 -5.34
C VAL A 198 17.31 -7.58 -3.83
N GLU A 199 17.56 -8.70 -3.15
CA GLU A 199 17.45 -8.82 -1.69
C GLU A 199 18.43 -7.89 -0.97
N ASN A 200 19.72 -7.92 -1.34
CA ASN A 200 20.74 -7.03 -0.77
C ASN A 200 20.40 -5.55 -1.04
N PHE A 201 20.01 -5.21 -2.27
CA PHE A 201 19.59 -3.86 -2.64
C PHE A 201 18.41 -3.38 -1.79
N ASN A 202 17.38 -4.21 -1.63
CA ASN A 202 16.20 -3.89 -0.82
C ASN A 202 16.54 -3.77 0.67
N ALA A 203 17.42 -4.62 1.19
CA ALA A 203 17.90 -4.56 2.57
C ALA A 203 18.65 -3.25 2.84
N LYS A 204 19.60 -2.87 1.98
CA LYS A 204 20.32 -1.57 2.09
C LYS A 204 19.35 -0.38 2.05
N VAL A 205 18.36 -0.40 1.17
CA VAL A 205 17.32 0.64 1.10
C VAL A 205 16.50 0.70 2.39
N ALA A 206 16.07 -0.45 2.91
CA ALA A 206 15.30 -0.54 4.14
C ALA A 206 16.10 -0.04 5.36
N ASN A 207 17.39 -0.38 5.45
CA ASN A 207 18.27 0.06 6.53
C ASN A 207 18.39 1.59 6.57
N ILE A 208 18.65 2.24 5.43
CA ILE A 208 18.72 3.71 5.36
C ILE A 208 17.39 4.35 5.79
N GLN A 209 16.25 3.78 5.35
CA GLN A 209 14.94 4.28 5.75
C GLN A 209 14.69 4.14 7.27
N ASN A 210 15.14 3.04 7.86
CA ASN A 210 15.02 2.79 9.29
C ASN A 210 15.91 3.73 10.10
N GLU A 211 17.16 3.94 9.67
CA GLU A 211 18.09 4.89 10.28
C GLU A 211 17.56 6.33 10.25
N GLN A 212 16.94 6.74 9.14
CA GLN A 212 16.29 8.06 9.04
C GLN A 212 15.14 8.21 10.05
N ILE A 213 14.27 7.19 10.15
CA ILE A 213 13.19 7.17 11.13
C ILE A 213 13.74 7.21 12.55
N ASP A 214 14.76 6.41 12.86
CA ASP A 214 15.34 6.31 14.20
C ASP A 214 16.02 7.62 14.62
N ASN A 215 16.73 8.29 13.70
CA ASN A 215 17.33 9.59 13.94
C ASN A 215 16.29 10.68 14.24
N ILE A 216 15.20 10.72 13.48
CA ILE A 216 14.12 11.69 13.72
C ILE A 216 13.40 11.37 15.03
N ALA A 217 13.08 10.10 15.30
CA ALA A 217 12.43 9.69 16.53
C ALA A 217 13.26 10.07 17.76
N ARG A 218 14.58 9.87 17.70
CA ARG A 218 15.52 10.27 18.76
C ARG A 218 15.51 11.79 18.99
N LYS A 219 15.69 12.59 17.92
CA LYS A 219 15.62 14.05 18.01
C LYS A 219 14.26 14.53 18.51
N PHE A 220 13.18 13.87 18.10
CA PHE A 220 11.83 14.19 18.53
C PHE A 220 11.65 13.92 20.02
N GLN A 221 12.19 12.82 20.53
CA GLN A 221 12.21 12.53 21.96
C GLN A 221 12.99 13.58 22.75
N GLU A 222 14.18 13.98 22.29
CA GLU A 222 15.01 14.99 22.96
C GLU A 222 14.31 16.37 22.97
N THR A 223 13.85 16.82 21.80
CA THR A 223 13.41 18.21 21.60
C THR A 223 11.90 18.42 21.76
N GLY A 224 11.09 17.36 21.69
CA GLY A 224 9.63 17.46 21.55
C GLY A 224 9.18 17.96 20.18
N LYS A 225 10.09 18.11 19.21
CA LYS A 225 9.83 18.61 17.86
C LYS A 225 10.19 17.57 16.81
N ILE A 226 9.34 17.40 15.81
CA ILE A 226 9.71 16.66 14.59
C ILE A 226 10.52 17.62 13.72
N ASN A 227 11.86 17.52 13.81
CA ASN A 227 12.78 18.40 13.12
C ASN A 227 12.86 18.08 11.62
N ILE A 228 13.04 19.13 10.82
CA ILE A 228 13.11 19.12 9.35
C ILE A 228 14.23 20.09 8.95
N GLY A 229 15.48 19.60 8.93
CA GLY A 229 16.65 20.47 8.86
C GLY A 229 16.66 21.45 10.04
N GLU A 230 16.71 22.76 9.74
CA GLU A 230 16.66 23.85 10.72
C GLU A 230 15.22 24.22 11.15
N ARG A 231 14.20 23.64 10.50
CA ARG A 231 12.78 23.88 10.78
C ARG A 231 12.19 22.74 11.59
N TYR A 232 10.92 22.85 11.96
CA TYR A 232 10.16 21.77 12.57
C TYR A 232 8.73 21.70 12.02
N LEU A 233 8.11 20.53 12.15
CA LEU A 233 6.70 20.34 11.83
C LEU A 233 5.84 21.11 12.85
N GLY A 234 4.94 21.97 12.36
CA GLY A 234 4.09 22.79 13.22
C GLY A 234 3.21 21.97 14.17
N TRP A 235 2.90 22.54 15.33
CA TRP A 235 2.25 21.84 16.45
C TRP A 235 0.89 21.24 16.11
N GLN A 236 0.10 21.90 15.27
CA GLN A 236 -1.17 21.35 14.80
C GLN A 236 -0.99 20.00 14.08
N SER A 237 0.00 19.91 13.20
CA SER A 237 0.31 18.67 12.47
C SER A 237 0.92 17.62 13.39
N THR A 238 1.83 18.03 14.28
CA THR A 238 2.44 17.12 15.27
C THR A 238 1.40 16.53 16.20
N SER A 239 0.48 17.35 16.72
CA SER A 239 -0.60 16.91 17.62
C SER A 239 -1.59 15.99 16.92
N LYS A 240 -1.89 16.26 15.64
CA LYS A 240 -2.68 15.32 14.83
C LYS A 240 -2.01 13.96 14.71
N LEU A 241 -0.69 13.92 14.44
CA LEU A 241 0.06 12.66 14.36
C LEU A 241 0.08 11.91 15.70
N VAL A 242 0.19 12.63 16.83
CA VAL A 242 0.08 12.04 18.17
C VAL A 242 -1.32 11.44 18.37
N ASN A 243 -2.38 12.17 18.05
CA ASN A 243 -3.77 11.69 18.17
C ASN A 243 -4.04 10.48 17.27
N ASP A 244 -3.56 10.49 16.02
CA ASP A 244 -3.66 9.36 15.10
C ASP A 244 -2.96 8.12 15.67
N GLN A 245 -1.82 8.31 16.36
CA GLN A 245 -1.11 7.22 17.03
C GLN A 245 -1.84 6.72 18.29
N ILE A 246 -2.44 7.61 19.08
CA ILE A 246 -3.34 7.26 20.19
C ILE A 246 -4.48 6.38 19.68
N ASP A 247 -5.13 6.79 18.58
CA ASP A 247 -6.23 6.04 17.98
C ASP A 247 -5.80 4.66 17.49
N SER A 248 -4.60 4.55 16.90
CA SER A 248 -4.03 3.26 16.53
C SER A 248 -3.85 2.34 17.75
N TYR A 249 -3.34 2.86 18.86
CA TYR A 249 -3.13 2.07 20.08
C TYR A 249 -4.45 1.69 20.77
N ILE A 250 -5.46 2.56 20.73
CA ILE A 250 -6.82 2.24 21.18
C ILE A 250 -7.41 1.11 20.33
N GLN A 251 -7.20 1.13 19.01
CA GLN A 251 -7.64 0.05 18.13
C GLN A 251 -6.97 -1.28 18.46
N ASP A 252 -5.66 -1.28 18.73
CA ASP A 252 -4.94 -2.47 19.18
C ASP A 252 -5.49 -3.01 20.51
N ALA A 253 -5.74 -2.12 21.48
CA ALA A 253 -6.36 -2.48 22.76
C ALA A 253 -7.74 -3.14 22.55
N ARG A 254 -8.60 -2.55 21.72
CA ARG A 254 -9.92 -3.09 21.37
C ARG A 254 -9.83 -4.44 20.65
N ALA A 255 -8.82 -4.63 19.80
CA ALA A 255 -8.60 -5.90 19.09
C ALA A 255 -8.20 -7.04 20.05
N LEU A 256 -7.50 -6.72 21.14
CA LEU A 256 -7.15 -7.66 22.20
C LEU A 256 -8.34 -8.00 23.10
N GLN A 257 -9.28 -7.06 23.30
CA GLN A 257 -10.52 -7.34 24.01
C GLN A 257 -11.37 -8.41 23.31
N LYS A 258 -12.00 -9.30 24.08
CA LYS A 258 -12.83 -10.41 23.55
C LYS A 258 -14.23 -10.38 24.14
N THR A 259 -15.24 -10.52 23.28
CA THR A 259 -16.63 -10.68 23.73
C THR A 259 -16.80 -11.99 24.51
N PRO A 260 -17.86 -12.14 25.34
CA PRO A 260 -18.13 -13.39 26.06
C PRO A 260 -18.18 -14.62 25.15
N GLU A 261 -18.76 -14.52 23.94
CA GLU A 261 -18.81 -15.63 22.99
C GLU A 261 -17.40 -15.99 22.47
N LYS A 262 -16.56 -14.97 22.21
CA LYS A 262 -15.17 -15.19 21.81
C LYS A 262 -14.36 -15.79 22.95
N ILE A 263 -14.58 -15.39 24.20
CA ILE A 263 -13.91 -15.98 25.36
C ILE A 263 -14.20 -17.49 25.44
N ALA A 264 -15.46 -17.91 25.29
CA ALA A 264 -15.83 -19.33 25.28
C ALA A 264 -15.09 -20.12 24.18
N LYS A 265 -15.05 -19.58 22.95
CA LYS A 265 -14.28 -20.19 21.84
C LYS A 265 -12.79 -20.28 22.14
N TYR A 266 -12.21 -19.26 22.77
CA TYR A 266 -10.80 -19.25 23.13
C TYR A 266 -10.47 -20.26 24.23
N ILE A 267 -11.36 -20.46 25.20
CA ILE A 267 -11.20 -21.47 26.25
C ILE A 267 -11.22 -22.87 25.64
N ASN A 268 -12.20 -23.18 24.78
CA ASN A 268 -12.27 -24.49 24.12
C ASN A 268 -11.04 -24.75 23.25
N ARG A 269 -10.56 -23.73 22.52
CA ARG A 269 -9.32 -23.86 21.74
C ARG A 269 -8.09 -24.02 22.64
N ALA A 270 -8.04 -23.33 23.77
CA ALA A 270 -6.93 -23.46 24.71
C ALA A 270 -6.85 -24.88 25.28
N GLU A 271 -7.99 -25.45 25.68
CA GLU A 271 -8.07 -26.82 26.17
C GLU A 271 -7.59 -27.85 25.15
N LEU A 272 -8.04 -27.75 23.88
CA LEU A 272 -7.56 -28.62 22.80
C LEU A 272 -6.04 -28.53 22.64
N LEU A 273 -5.49 -27.33 22.64
CA LEU A 273 -4.06 -27.10 22.44
C LEU A 273 -3.23 -27.59 23.64
N THR A 274 -3.66 -27.34 24.87
CA THR A 274 -2.89 -27.71 26.06
C THR A 274 -3.00 -29.21 26.37
N LYS A 275 -4.16 -29.84 26.12
CA LYS A 275 -4.33 -31.30 26.28
C LYS A 275 -3.43 -32.09 25.33
N ASN A 276 -3.20 -31.55 24.13
CA ASN A 276 -2.37 -32.18 23.10
C ASN A 276 -0.96 -31.57 23.01
N GLU A 277 -0.49 -30.80 24.01
CA GLU A 277 0.75 -29.99 23.92
C GLU A 277 1.97 -30.81 23.48
N ALA A 278 2.25 -31.94 24.14
CA ALA A 278 3.43 -32.75 23.85
C ALA A 278 3.43 -33.28 22.41
N GLY A 279 2.28 -33.78 21.94
CA GLY A 279 2.10 -34.23 20.57
C GLY A 279 2.25 -33.10 19.56
N ILE A 280 1.62 -31.95 19.82
CA ILE A 280 1.74 -30.77 18.96
C ILE A 280 3.19 -30.32 18.86
N ARG A 281 3.93 -30.20 19.97
CA ARG A 281 5.33 -29.78 19.95
C ARG A 281 6.22 -30.74 19.18
N ASN A 282 6.03 -32.05 19.35
CA ASN A 282 6.77 -33.07 18.62
C ASN A 282 6.53 -32.96 17.10
N VAL A 283 5.25 -32.88 16.70
CA VAL A 283 4.87 -32.86 15.28
C VAL A 283 5.26 -31.52 14.64
N PHE A 284 4.93 -30.41 15.28
CA PHE A 284 5.18 -29.07 14.72
C PHE A 284 6.68 -28.73 14.74
N GLY A 285 7.45 -29.29 15.67
CA GLY A 285 8.90 -29.13 15.73
C GLY A 285 9.65 -29.78 14.55
N GLN A 286 9.01 -30.71 13.82
CA GLN A 286 9.57 -31.34 12.62
C GLN A 286 9.36 -30.52 11.34
N ILE A 287 8.59 -29.43 11.40
CA ILE A 287 8.23 -28.62 10.22
C ILE A 287 9.28 -27.54 9.98
N SER A 288 9.91 -27.54 8.81
CA SER A 288 10.87 -26.51 8.40
C SER A 288 10.20 -25.32 7.73
N GLU A 289 10.81 -24.13 7.81
CA GLU A 289 10.34 -22.95 7.08
C GLU A 289 10.43 -23.14 5.58
N GLN A 290 11.51 -23.77 5.11
CA GLN A 290 11.83 -23.92 3.69
C GLN A 290 10.93 -24.94 2.98
N ASN A 291 10.42 -25.96 3.69
CA ASN A 291 9.62 -27.04 3.11
C ASN A 291 8.26 -27.23 3.79
N VAL A 292 7.72 -26.17 4.41
CA VAL A 292 6.51 -26.22 5.25
C VAL A 292 5.35 -27.00 4.63
N THR A 293 5.08 -26.81 3.33
CA THR A 293 3.99 -27.49 2.62
C THR A 293 4.19 -29.00 2.59
N SER A 294 5.39 -29.45 2.19
CA SER A 294 5.75 -30.87 2.06
C SER A 294 5.79 -31.55 3.43
N ASP A 295 6.39 -30.88 4.42
CA ASP A 295 6.52 -31.39 5.78
C ASP A 295 5.14 -31.59 6.42
N VAL A 296 4.25 -30.59 6.30
CA VAL A 296 2.88 -30.68 6.84
C VAL A 296 2.08 -31.80 6.17
N GLN A 297 2.18 -31.99 4.84
CA GLN A 297 1.49 -33.08 4.14
C GLN A 297 1.97 -34.46 4.60
N LYS A 298 3.29 -34.65 4.74
CA LYS A 298 3.88 -35.91 5.21
C LYS A 298 3.44 -36.23 6.64
N LEU A 299 3.45 -35.22 7.52
CA LEU A 299 3.03 -35.38 8.92
C LEU A 299 1.53 -35.65 9.01
N LEU A 300 0.71 -34.97 8.22
CA LEU A 300 -0.74 -35.15 8.19
C LEU A 300 -1.13 -36.58 7.79
N ALA A 301 -0.42 -37.19 6.85
CA ALA A 301 -0.66 -38.56 6.40
C ALA A 301 -0.32 -39.62 7.48
N LYS A 302 0.63 -39.33 8.36
CA LYS A 302 1.14 -40.24 9.40
C LYS A 302 0.52 -40.03 10.78
N GLU A 303 0.02 -38.83 11.05
CA GLU A 303 -0.60 -38.51 12.32
C GLU A 303 -1.79 -39.45 12.59
N SER A 304 -2.04 -39.80 13.84
CA SER A 304 -3.20 -40.60 14.26
C SER A 304 -4.16 -39.81 15.15
N ASN A 305 -3.66 -38.80 15.86
CA ASN A 305 -4.46 -37.93 16.70
C ASN A 305 -5.36 -37.00 15.85
N PRO A 306 -6.69 -37.09 15.95
CA PRO A 306 -7.62 -36.31 15.11
C PRO A 306 -7.54 -34.80 15.37
N ASP A 307 -7.23 -34.37 16.59
CA ASP A 307 -7.06 -32.96 16.92
C ASP A 307 -5.81 -32.40 16.22
N ILE A 308 -4.68 -33.13 16.28
CA ILE A 308 -3.43 -32.71 15.64
C ILE A 308 -3.58 -32.73 14.11
N LYS A 309 -4.28 -33.71 13.54
CA LYS A 309 -4.65 -33.70 12.11
C LYS A 309 -5.39 -32.44 11.71
N THR A 310 -6.39 -32.05 12.50
CA THR A 310 -7.16 -30.83 12.24
C THR A 310 -6.26 -29.61 12.25
N LEU A 311 -5.30 -29.51 13.18
CA LEU A 311 -4.34 -28.41 13.24
C LEU A 311 -3.39 -28.38 12.03
N LEU A 312 -2.92 -29.54 11.56
CA LEU A 312 -2.12 -29.65 10.34
C LEU A 312 -2.91 -29.24 9.10
N GLN A 313 -4.19 -29.64 9.01
CA GLN A 313 -5.07 -29.21 7.92
C GLN A 313 -5.32 -27.69 7.95
N GLU A 314 -5.51 -27.09 9.13
CA GLU A 314 -5.60 -25.63 9.28
C GLU A 314 -4.36 -24.90 8.75
N ILE A 315 -3.17 -25.50 8.85
CA ILE A 315 -1.94 -24.94 8.28
C ILE A 315 -2.02 -24.99 6.75
N LEU A 316 -2.40 -26.12 6.14
CA LEU A 316 -2.51 -26.25 4.68
C LEU A 316 -3.57 -25.33 4.07
N ASN A 317 -4.64 -25.03 4.82
CA ASN A 317 -5.70 -24.10 4.42
C ASN A 317 -5.23 -22.63 4.36
N LYS A 318 -4.01 -22.31 4.83
CA LYS A 318 -3.41 -20.98 4.67
C LYS A 318 -2.64 -20.85 3.35
N PRO A 319 -2.55 -19.62 2.79
CA PRO A 319 -1.59 -19.29 1.75
C PRO A 319 -0.19 -19.77 2.12
N GLU A 320 0.57 -20.25 1.14
CA GLU A 320 1.87 -20.92 1.35
C GLU A 320 2.85 -20.06 2.17
N ASP A 321 2.91 -18.77 1.88
CA ASP A 321 3.74 -17.77 2.56
C ASP A 321 3.38 -17.56 4.04
N LEU A 322 2.18 -17.98 4.47
CA LEU A 322 1.70 -17.84 5.85
C LEU A 322 1.69 -19.14 6.64
N ARG A 323 1.99 -20.28 6.01
CA ARG A 323 1.91 -21.60 6.65
C ARG A 323 2.89 -21.74 7.80
N TYR A 324 4.15 -21.36 7.61
CA TYR A 324 5.15 -21.49 8.66
C TYR A 324 4.85 -20.56 9.84
N SER A 325 4.39 -19.34 9.57
CA SER A 325 3.91 -18.42 10.62
C SER A 325 2.76 -19.04 11.43
N ARG A 326 1.86 -19.81 10.80
CA ARG A 326 0.77 -20.50 11.51
C ARG A 326 1.29 -21.58 12.47
N VAL A 327 2.34 -22.31 12.09
CA VAL A 327 3.03 -23.29 12.97
C VAL A 327 3.57 -22.57 14.20
N GLN A 328 4.39 -21.54 14.00
CA GLN A 328 5.01 -20.75 15.07
C GLN A 328 3.98 -20.13 16.00
N ARG A 329 2.94 -19.48 15.46
CA ARG A 329 1.87 -18.85 16.25
C ARG A 329 1.09 -19.87 17.07
N THR A 330 0.95 -21.10 16.61
CA THR A 330 0.25 -22.15 17.38
C THR A 330 1.06 -22.57 18.60
N LEU A 331 2.38 -22.76 18.43
CA LEU A 331 3.30 -23.06 19.52
C LEU A 331 3.38 -21.90 20.53
N GLN A 332 3.58 -20.68 20.04
CA GLN A 332 3.56 -19.47 20.86
C GLN A 332 2.27 -19.33 21.66
N ARG A 333 1.11 -19.67 21.06
CA ARG A 333 -0.17 -19.62 21.75
C ARG A 333 -0.26 -20.60 22.91
N ILE A 334 0.31 -21.79 22.81
CA ILE A 334 0.39 -22.75 23.92
C ILE A 334 1.18 -22.12 25.09
N ASP A 335 2.35 -21.57 24.80
CA ASP A 335 3.19 -20.89 25.79
C ASP A 335 2.45 -19.73 26.44
N CYS A 336 1.74 -18.92 25.65
CA CYS A 336 0.94 -17.79 26.11
C CYS A 336 -0.19 -18.25 27.06
N ILE A 337 -0.93 -19.30 26.70
CA ILE A 337 -2.02 -19.84 27.53
C ILE A 337 -1.49 -20.28 28.90
N LYS A 338 -0.39 -21.04 28.91
CA LYS A 338 0.24 -21.51 30.16
C LYS A 338 0.70 -20.33 31.01
N THR A 339 1.34 -19.36 30.38
CA THR A 339 1.83 -18.14 31.02
C THR A 339 0.66 -17.37 31.66
N MET A 340 -0.43 -17.15 30.94
CA MET A 340 -1.67 -16.53 31.44
C MET A 340 -2.28 -17.26 32.64
N CYS A 341 -2.17 -18.59 32.69
CA CYS A 341 -2.71 -19.41 33.78
C CYS A 341 -1.76 -19.60 34.97
N GLY A 342 -0.56 -19.01 34.94
CA GLY A 342 0.44 -19.23 35.99
C GLY A 342 1.16 -20.59 35.91
N GLY A 343 1.22 -21.20 34.72
CA GLY A 343 1.88 -22.47 34.45
C GLY A 343 0.90 -23.52 33.93
N ASN A 344 -0.02 -23.97 34.79
CA ASN A 344 -0.97 -25.03 34.44
C ASN A 344 -2.31 -24.46 33.98
N PHE A 345 -2.75 -24.90 32.79
CA PHE A 345 -4.04 -24.52 32.24
C PHE A 345 -5.20 -25.08 33.08
N THR A 346 -6.18 -24.21 33.35
CA THR A 346 -7.54 -24.62 33.72
C THR A 346 -8.50 -23.67 33.01
N ARG A 347 -9.72 -24.14 32.70
CA ARG A 347 -10.73 -23.32 32.02
C ARG A 347 -11.02 -22.04 32.79
N ASP A 348 -11.13 -22.11 34.12
CA ASP A 348 -11.42 -20.96 34.97
C ASP A 348 -10.26 -19.97 35.07
N LYS A 349 -9.01 -20.43 35.29
CA LYS A 349 -7.85 -19.53 35.31
C LYS A 349 -7.71 -18.79 33.98
N TYR A 350 -7.88 -19.47 32.87
CA TYR A 350 -7.77 -18.85 31.55
C TYR A 350 -8.93 -17.89 31.27
N LYS A 351 -10.16 -18.24 31.66
CA LYS A 351 -11.33 -17.36 31.58
C LYS A 351 -11.12 -16.08 32.38
N ASN A 352 -10.70 -16.20 33.65
CA ASN A 352 -10.45 -15.06 34.52
C ASN A 352 -9.36 -14.17 33.94
N ALA A 353 -8.25 -14.74 33.47
CA ALA A 353 -7.18 -13.98 32.83
C ALA A 353 -7.66 -13.21 31.58
N LEU A 354 -8.60 -13.76 30.79
CA LEU A 354 -9.19 -13.06 29.64
C LEU A 354 -10.16 -11.94 30.05
N VAL A 355 -10.96 -12.14 31.11
CA VAL A 355 -11.89 -11.14 31.63
C VAL A 355 -11.14 -9.98 32.28
N GLU A 356 -10.15 -10.28 33.13
CA GLU A 356 -9.27 -9.28 33.73
C GLU A 356 -8.54 -8.47 32.66
N ARG A 357 -8.02 -9.14 31.62
CA ARG A 357 -7.42 -8.47 30.46
C ARG A 357 -8.38 -7.47 29.83
N ASN A 358 -9.63 -7.86 29.62
CA ASN A 358 -10.62 -6.96 29.03
C ASN A 358 -10.87 -5.71 29.88
N GLY A 359 -10.99 -5.88 31.19
CA GLY A 359 -11.19 -4.77 32.13
C GLY A 359 -10.04 -3.76 32.04
N ILE A 360 -8.82 -4.25 32.14
CA ILE A 360 -7.64 -3.38 32.12
C ILE A 360 -7.44 -2.69 30.77
N LEU A 361 -7.70 -3.40 29.67
CA LEU A 361 -7.69 -2.75 28.35
C LEU A 361 -8.78 -1.69 28.22
N ALA A 362 -9.93 -1.85 28.87
CA ALA A 362 -10.98 -0.82 28.87
C ALA A 362 -10.50 0.44 29.61
N ASP A 363 -9.88 0.28 30.77
CA ASP A 363 -9.33 1.39 31.55
C ASP A 363 -8.22 2.10 30.75
N ARG A 364 -7.29 1.34 30.15
CA ARG A 364 -6.25 1.92 29.28
C ARG A 364 -6.82 2.65 28.08
N ILE A 365 -7.93 2.20 27.49
CA ILE A 365 -8.60 2.91 26.39
C ILE A 365 -9.13 4.27 26.86
N VAL A 366 -9.72 4.35 28.05
CA VAL A 366 -10.21 5.61 28.62
C VAL A 366 -9.04 6.57 28.85
N GLU A 367 -7.97 6.11 29.49
CA GLU A 367 -6.77 6.90 29.76
C GLU A 367 -6.07 7.38 28.48
N LEU A 368 -5.94 6.50 27.47
CA LEU A 368 -5.40 6.87 26.17
C LEU A 368 -6.29 7.91 25.46
N THR A 369 -7.62 7.79 25.59
CA THR A 369 -8.55 8.78 25.04
C THR A 369 -8.39 10.14 25.72
N GLY A 370 -8.19 10.16 27.04
CA GLY A 370 -7.92 11.36 27.83
C GLY A 370 -6.57 12.02 27.53
N ALA A 371 -5.62 11.28 26.95
CA ALA A 371 -4.32 11.81 26.52
C ALA A 371 -4.35 12.55 25.17
N LYS A 372 -5.50 12.59 24.48
CA LYS A 372 -5.63 13.29 23.20
C LYS A 372 -5.43 14.80 23.36
N LEU A 373 -4.78 15.37 22.36
CA LEU A 373 -4.42 16.78 22.29
C LEU A 373 -5.48 17.59 21.53
N ASP A 374 -5.75 18.81 21.98
CA ASP A 374 -6.40 19.81 21.12
C ASP A 374 -5.39 20.32 20.09
N THR A 375 -5.62 19.95 18.83
CA THR A 375 -4.73 20.29 17.71
C THR A 375 -4.59 21.80 17.45
N LYS A 376 -5.47 22.65 17.97
CA LYS A 376 -5.40 24.11 17.76
C LYS A 376 -4.50 24.82 18.77
N THR A 377 -4.39 24.26 19.98
CA THR A 377 -3.77 24.94 21.13
C THR A 377 -2.56 24.20 21.69
N ALA A 378 -2.36 22.93 21.30
CA ALA A 378 -1.24 22.14 21.77
C ALA A 378 0.13 22.76 21.41
N ASP A 379 1.04 22.68 22.36
CA ASP A 379 2.42 23.16 22.26
C ASP A 379 3.43 22.02 22.50
N GLN A 380 4.70 22.37 22.61
CA GLN A 380 5.77 21.41 22.88
C GLN A 380 5.56 20.62 24.17
N LYS A 381 5.11 21.29 25.24
CA LYS A 381 4.94 20.68 26.56
C LYS A 381 3.79 19.68 26.52
N ALA A 382 2.66 20.09 25.96
CA ALA A 382 1.49 19.24 25.79
C ALA A 382 1.82 17.98 24.96
N VAL A 383 2.57 18.13 23.87
CA VAL A 383 3.01 16.98 23.05
C VAL A 383 3.87 16.00 23.84
N LYS A 384 4.87 16.48 24.59
CA LYS A 384 5.72 15.62 25.41
C LYS A 384 4.92 14.89 26.49
N GLU A 385 4.07 15.62 27.22
CA GLU A 385 3.22 15.05 28.28
C GLU A 385 2.24 14.01 27.74
N ALA A 386 1.63 14.24 26.57
CA ALA A 386 0.76 13.26 25.93
C ALA A 386 1.53 11.98 25.56
N ILE A 387 2.73 12.10 24.99
CA ILE A 387 3.56 10.95 24.63
C ILE A 387 4.00 10.15 25.86
N GLU A 388 4.37 10.84 26.94
CA GLU A 388 4.71 10.22 28.23
C GLU A 388 3.51 9.46 28.82
N LYS A 389 2.32 10.08 28.80
CA LYS A 389 1.06 9.42 29.22
C LYS A 389 0.78 8.19 28.38
N ILE A 390 0.87 8.27 27.05
CA ILE A 390 0.70 7.10 26.16
C ILE A 390 1.68 6.00 26.55
N ALA A 391 2.96 6.33 26.74
CA ALA A 391 3.97 5.35 27.07
C ALA A 391 3.73 4.68 28.44
N GLN A 392 3.28 5.45 29.44
CA GLN A 392 2.90 4.92 30.75
C GLN A 392 1.70 3.98 30.65
N GLN A 393 0.65 4.37 29.92
CA GLN A 393 -0.55 3.55 29.75
C GLN A 393 -0.28 2.28 28.94
N CYS A 394 0.67 2.33 28.00
CA CYS A 394 1.12 1.17 27.24
C CYS A 394 2.16 0.31 27.99
N SER A 395 2.66 0.79 29.13
CA SER A 395 3.61 0.06 29.97
C SER A 395 2.88 -0.76 31.03
N PHE A 396 3.34 -1.99 31.21
CA PHE A 396 2.89 -2.93 32.24
C PHE A 396 4.03 -3.26 33.21
N LYS A 397 4.93 -2.31 33.47
CA LYS A 397 6.07 -2.48 34.36
C LYS A 397 5.65 -2.93 35.76
N ASP A 398 4.65 -2.27 36.32
CA ASP A 398 4.22 -2.43 37.71
C ASP A 398 3.00 -3.37 37.87
N VAL A 399 2.67 -4.10 36.80
CA VAL A 399 1.58 -5.07 36.79
C VAL A 399 2.17 -6.47 36.89
N GLU A 400 1.80 -7.24 37.91
CA GLU A 400 2.25 -8.61 38.09
C GLU A 400 1.16 -9.65 37.75
N GLY A 401 1.56 -10.92 37.65
CA GLY A 401 0.61 -12.04 37.55
C GLY A 401 0.02 -12.31 36.16
N SER A 402 -1.19 -12.90 36.15
CA SER A 402 -1.95 -13.35 34.96
C SER A 402 -2.26 -12.22 33.98
N ILE A 403 -2.46 -11.01 34.51
CA ILE A 403 -2.84 -9.80 33.77
C ILE A 403 -1.71 -9.30 32.86
N GLN A 404 -0.51 -9.11 33.43
CA GLN A 404 0.65 -8.69 32.66
C GLN A 404 0.93 -9.69 31.54
N ARG A 405 0.81 -10.97 31.88
CA ARG A 405 1.01 -12.09 30.96
C ARG A 405 -0.03 -12.08 29.85
N SER A 406 -1.31 -11.83 30.15
CA SER A 406 -2.40 -11.90 29.18
C SER A 406 -2.44 -10.76 28.17
N VAL A 407 -2.02 -9.55 28.58
CA VAL A 407 -1.95 -8.38 27.69
C VAL A 407 -0.73 -8.47 26.77
N LEU A 408 0.42 -8.91 27.29
CA LEU A 408 1.68 -8.91 26.54
C LEU A 408 1.82 -10.07 25.55
N CYS A 409 0.95 -11.08 25.66
CA CYS A 409 0.87 -12.12 24.65
C CYS A 409 0.27 -11.55 23.35
N ASP A 410 1.03 -11.65 22.25
CA ASP A 410 0.62 -11.26 20.89
C ASP A 410 0.35 -9.76 20.68
N THR A 411 1.18 -8.89 21.25
CA THR A 411 1.09 -7.44 20.98
C THR A 411 2.46 -6.80 20.80
N ASP A 412 2.56 -5.90 19.81
CA ASP A 412 3.69 -5.01 19.66
C ASP A 412 3.46 -3.67 20.38
N THR A 413 2.23 -3.40 20.83
CA THR A 413 1.83 -2.08 21.36
C THR A 413 2.06 -1.94 22.86
N PHE A 414 1.92 -3.02 23.61
CA PHE A 414 2.12 -3.05 25.06
C PHE A 414 3.44 -3.72 25.43
N GLY A 415 4.07 -3.28 26.52
CA GLY A 415 5.37 -3.82 26.94
C GLY A 415 5.67 -3.63 28.42
N LYS A 416 6.67 -4.36 28.93
CA LYS A 416 7.11 -4.26 30.33
C LYS A 416 8.02 -3.06 30.61
N ASP A 417 8.74 -2.62 29.60
CA ASP A 417 9.80 -1.63 29.73
C ASP A 417 9.31 -0.27 29.22
N LEU A 418 9.09 0.67 30.15
CA LEU A 418 8.65 2.02 29.86
C LEU A 418 9.59 2.75 28.89
N SER A 419 10.92 2.56 29.01
CA SER A 419 11.90 3.21 28.14
C SER A 419 11.79 2.69 26.71
N LYS A 420 11.65 1.37 26.54
CA LYS A 420 11.42 0.75 25.22
C LYS A 420 10.10 1.19 24.61
N ILE A 421 9.03 1.25 25.39
CA ILE A 421 7.72 1.71 24.93
C ILE A 421 7.76 3.19 24.54
N THR A 422 8.39 4.04 25.35
CA THR A 422 8.57 5.46 25.04
C THR A 422 9.28 5.64 23.70
N LYS A 423 10.41 4.97 23.50
CA LYS A 423 11.14 4.98 22.21
C LYS A 423 10.26 4.49 21.05
N LYS A 424 9.46 3.45 21.27
CA LYS A 424 8.52 2.93 20.28
C LYS A 424 7.44 3.95 19.91
N VAL A 425 6.84 4.64 20.88
CA VAL A 425 5.81 5.68 20.63
C VAL A 425 6.37 6.78 19.73
N TYR A 426 7.55 7.33 20.07
CA TYR A 426 8.23 8.32 19.24
C TYR A 426 8.53 7.80 17.81
N LYS A 427 8.96 6.55 17.69
CA LYS A 427 9.21 5.89 16.40
C LYS A 427 7.93 5.70 15.58
N ASP A 428 6.83 5.29 16.20
CA ASP A 428 5.55 5.06 15.51
C ASP A 428 4.91 6.38 15.05
N ILE A 429 4.97 7.45 15.87
CA ILE A 429 4.58 8.81 15.44
C ILE A 429 5.44 9.28 14.26
N THR A 430 6.75 9.01 14.29
CA THR A 430 7.67 9.35 13.18
C THR A 430 7.33 8.58 11.90
N LYS A 431 6.88 7.32 12.00
CA LYS A 431 6.33 6.59 10.83
C LYS A 431 5.04 7.21 10.32
N GLY A 432 4.19 7.73 11.22
CA GLY A 432 3.02 8.54 10.86
C GLY A 432 3.41 9.80 10.07
N TYR A 433 4.42 10.53 10.54
CA TYR A 433 5.00 11.67 9.83
C TYR A 433 5.50 11.28 8.43
N LYS A 434 6.23 10.16 8.31
CA LYS A 434 6.66 9.62 7.02
C LYS A 434 5.50 9.42 6.05
N LYS A 435 4.42 8.78 6.50
CA LYS A 435 3.21 8.57 5.67
C LYS A 435 2.58 9.89 5.25
N LEU A 436 2.52 10.88 6.14
CA LEU A 436 1.99 12.21 5.83
C LEU A 436 2.80 12.91 4.72
N VAL A 437 4.12 12.91 4.83
CA VAL A 437 5.01 13.52 3.83
C VAL A 437 4.95 12.76 2.50
N GLU A 438 4.95 11.43 2.52
CA GLU A 438 4.80 10.61 1.31
C GLU A 438 3.48 10.87 0.59
N ASN A 439 2.37 11.00 1.33
CA ASN A 439 1.06 11.25 0.75
C ASN A 439 0.97 12.65 0.14
N ASN A 440 1.42 13.68 0.86
CA ASN A 440 1.42 15.05 0.34
C ASN A 440 2.33 15.18 -0.89
N TYR A 441 3.50 14.54 -0.88
CA TYR A 441 4.39 14.51 -2.04
C TYR A 441 3.75 13.79 -3.22
N LYS A 442 3.08 12.65 -3.02
CA LYS A 442 2.36 11.96 -4.10
C LYS A 442 1.30 12.86 -4.72
N SER A 443 0.47 13.53 -3.91
CA SER A 443 -0.54 14.47 -4.40
C SER A 443 0.08 15.63 -5.18
N TRP A 444 1.18 16.19 -4.69
CA TRP A 444 1.86 17.31 -5.35
C TRP A 444 2.60 16.89 -6.63
N ASN A 445 3.23 15.70 -6.62
CA ASN A 445 3.85 15.09 -7.79
C ASN A 445 2.81 14.84 -8.88
N GLN A 446 1.64 14.31 -8.52
CA GLN A 446 0.51 14.13 -9.43
C GLN A 446 0.07 15.46 -10.06
N PHE A 447 -0.13 16.49 -9.26
CA PHE A 447 -0.53 17.81 -9.76
C PHE A 447 0.52 18.39 -10.72
N THR A 448 1.81 18.29 -10.38
CA THR A 448 2.91 18.77 -11.23
C THR A 448 3.00 18.01 -12.54
N LYS A 449 2.83 16.68 -12.50
CA LYS A 449 2.81 15.83 -13.70
C LYS A 449 1.61 16.13 -14.59
N ILE A 450 0.44 16.43 -14.04
CA ILE A 450 -0.72 16.89 -14.82
C ILE A 450 -0.40 18.21 -15.51
N GLY A 451 0.16 19.19 -14.78
CA GLY A 451 0.57 20.47 -15.36
C GLY A 451 1.57 20.30 -16.50
N VAL A 452 2.66 19.57 -16.29
CA VAL A 452 3.65 19.31 -17.35
C VAL A 452 3.04 18.50 -18.50
N GLY A 453 2.17 17.54 -18.18
CA GLY A 453 1.40 16.76 -19.15
C GLY A 453 0.64 17.66 -20.11
N VAL A 454 -0.19 18.55 -19.56
CA VAL A 454 -1.07 19.45 -20.30
C VAL A 454 -0.30 20.54 -21.05
N PHE A 455 0.66 21.20 -20.39
CA PHE A 455 1.28 22.40 -20.94
C PHE A 455 2.55 22.16 -21.76
N ILE A 456 3.24 21.04 -21.58
CA ILE A 456 4.51 20.76 -22.26
C ILE A 456 4.39 19.52 -23.14
N THR A 457 3.87 18.41 -22.59
CA THR A 457 3.87 17.16 -23.36
C THR A 457 2.80 17.15 -24.45
N LEU A 458 1.60 17.68 -24.21
CA LEU A 458 0.53 17.72 -25.21
C LEU A 458 0.92 18.54 -26.46
N PRO A 459 1.44 19.79 -26.36
CA PRO A 459 1.86 20.54 -27.54
C PRO A 459 2.94 19.81 -28.36
N ILE A 460 3.97 19.28 -27.68
CA ILE A 460 5.08 18.59 -28.36
C ILE A 460 4.61 17.29 -29.00
N THR A 461 3.77 16.50 -28.32
CA THR A 461 3.25 15.24 -28.88
C THR A 461 2.28 15.49 -30.02
N CYS A 462 1.45 16.53 -29.97
CA CYS A 462 0.60 16.95 -31.09
C CYS A 462 1.43 17.39 -32.31
N THR A 463 2.49 18.19 -32.11
CA THR A 463 3.38 18.60 -33.20
C THR A 463 4.16 17.43 -33.79
N ALA A 464 4.71 16.54 -32.94
CA ALA A 464 5.40 15.34 -33.38
C ALA A 464 4.45 14.38 -34.12
N LEU A 465 3.23 14.20 -33.63
CA LEU A 465 2.21 13.39 -34.29
C LEU A 465 1.89 13.96 -35.67
N ASN A 466 1.64 15.27 -35.79
CA ASN A 466 1.34 15.91 -37.08
C ASN A 466 2.50 15.80 -38.09
N TRP A 467 3.73 15.60 -37.64
CA TRP A 467 4.91 15.41 -38.50
C TRP A 467 5.19 13.95 -38.85
N VAL A 468 5.11 13.04 -37.87
CA VAL A 468 5.38 11.59 -38.05
C VAL A 468 4.25 10.93 -38.82
N TYR A 469 3.01 11.30 -38.53
CA TYR A 469 1.83 10.59 -39.02
C TYR A 469 1.66 10.62 -40.55
N PRO A 470 1.78 11.77 -41.25
CA PRO A 470 1.70 11.77 -42.72
C PRO A 470 2.77 10.88 -43.36
N ARG A 471 4.01 10.95 -42.87
CA ARG A 471 5.15 10.16 -43.39
C ARG A 471 5.02 8.67 -43.14
N PHE A 472 4.49 8.29 -41.98
CA PHE A 472 4.20 6.89 -41.68
C PHE A 472 3.09 6.37 -42.61
N MET A 473 2.04 7.16 -42.85
CA MET A 473 0.98 6.78 -43.77
C MET A 473 1.50 6.69 -45.21
N ASP A 474 2.38 7.60 -45.65
CA ASP A 474 3.01 7.56 -46.98
C ASP A 474 3.88 6.31 -47.21
N ILE A 475 4.54 5.80 -46.16
CA ILE A 475 5.44 4.65 -46.28
C ILE A 475 4.68 3.32 -46.22
N PHE A 476 3.73 3.19 -45.29
CA PHE A 476 3.08 1.91 -45.00
C PHE A 476 1.69 1.77 -45.61
N PHE A 477 1.04 2.89 -45.95
CA PHE A 477 -0.30 2.95 -46.52
C PHE A 477 -0.43 4.03 -47.62
N PRO A 478 0.42 4.02 -48.66
CA PRO A 478 0.50 5.08 -49.69
C PRO A 478 -0.84 5.33 -50.42
N SER A 479 -1.64 4.28 -50.59
CA SER A 479 -2.97 4.33 -51.20
C SER A 479 -4.04 4.97 -50.30
N LEU A 480 -3.78 5.06 -48.98
CA LEU A 480 -4.65 5.75 -48.01
C LEU A 480 -4.20 7.19 -47.75
N SER A 481 -2.95 7.54 -48.04
CA SER A 481 -2.42 8.91 -47.88
C SER A 481 -2.43 9.76 -49.16
N GLY A 482 -2.81 9.18 -50.30
CA GLY A 482 -2.81 9.88 -51.59
C GLY A 482 -1.39 10.10 -52.16
N ALA A 483 -0.38 9.39 -51.66
CA ALA A 483 0.98 9.47 -52.16
C ALA A 483 1.10 8.94 -53.62
N ASP A 484 0.22 8.02 -54.01
CA ASP A 484 0.17 7.48 -55.37
C ASP A 484 -0.39 8.49 -56.41
N GLU A 485 -1.11 9.52 -55.97
CA GLU A 485 -1.71 10.54 -56.85
C GLU A 485 -0.77 11.74 -57.12
N LYS A 486 0.34 11.88 -56.38
CA LYS A 486 1.28 13.00 -56.49
C LYS A 486 2.45 12.74 -57.45
N LYS A 487 2.19 12.20 -58.64
CA LYS A 487 3.11 12.36 -59.78
C LYS A 487 2.54 13.45 -60.70
N PRO A 488 3.16 14.63 -60.81
CA PRO A 488 2.61 15.72 -61.61
C PRO A 488 2.57 15.32 -63.09
N GLU A 489 1.38 15.47 -63.69
CA GLU A 489 1.13 15.28 -65.12
C GLU A 489 1.99 16.22 -65.96
N GLN A 490 2.53 15.72 -67.07
CA GLN A 490 2.24 16.20 -68.43
C GLN A 490 3.27 15.66 -69.44
N ALA A 491 2.80 14.87 -70.39
CA ALA A 491 3.42 14.76 -71.70
C ALA A 491 2.65 15.66 -72.68
N GLN A 492 3.42 16.50 -73.38
CA GLN A 492 3.12 17.29 -74.61
C GLN A 492 2.31 18.59 -74.40
N LYS A 493 2.96 19.77 -74.40
CA LYS A 493 3.42 20.62 -75.55
C LYS A 493 2.26 20.96 -76.48
N ILE A 494 1.94 22.20 -76.85
CA ILE A 494 2.66 23.31 -77.54
C ILE A 494 1.71 24.54 -77.32
N GLY A 495 2.06 25.79 -76.97
CA GLY A 495 3.07 26.73 -77.46
C GLY A 495 2.35 28.04 -77.89
N GLY A 496 2.91 29.21 -77.54
CA GLY A 496 2.72 30.48 -78.25
C GLY A 496 1.90 31.61 -77.62
N ASN A 497 2.59 32.74 -77.33
CA ASN A 497 2.21 34.17 -77.34
C ASN A 497 0.74 34.56 -77.05
N LYS A 498 0.44 35.52 -76.18
CA LYS A 498 1.01 36.87 -75.99
C LYS A 498 0.51 37.40 -74.64
#